data_AF-A0A662GCT6-F1
#
_entry.id   AF-A0A662GCT6-F1
#
_cell.length_a   1.000
_cell.length_b   1.000
_cell.length_c   1.000
_cell.angle_alpha   90.00
_cell.angle_beta   90.00
_cell.angle_gamma   90.00
#
_symmetry.space_group_name_H-M   'P 1'
#
loop_
_entity.id
_entity.type
_entity.pdbx_description
1 polymer ?
#
loop_
_entity_poly.entity_id
_entity_poly.type
_entity_poly.pdbx_seq_one_letter_code
_entity_poly.pdbx_strand_id
1 'polypeptide(L)'
;GPKVSNIIIVRTVEGEGLKKILSDVLGVKVIVDKKREIYRYRGVQIHLDEVKDLGTFIEFEMEVPRGSENEGRRYLVDLMRELEIEYKDLVSGSYSDLLGSKFAD
;
A
#
# COMPACT_ATOMS: atom_id res chain seq x y z
N GLY A 1 -1.44 5.40 -12.00
CA GLY A 1 -2.45 6.25 -11.34
C GLY A 1 -3.28 5.42 -10.37
N PRO A 2 -4.21 6.04 -9.61
CA PRO A 2 -4.95 5.37 -8.54
C PRO A 2 -5.77 4.17 -9.03
N LYS A 3 -5.68 3.06 -8.30
CA LYS A 3 -6.29 1.77 -8.62
C LYS A 3 -7.34 1.41 -7.58
N VAL A 4 -8.38 0.70 -8.02
CA VAL A 4 -9.41 0.16 -7.11
C VAL A 4 -8.88 -1.15 -6.52
N SER A 5 -9.01 -1.29 -5.21
CA SER A 5 -8.60 -2.49 -4.46
C SER A 5 -9.79 -3.05 -3.71
N ASN A 6 -9.92 -4.38 -3.71
CA ASN A 6 -10.90 -5.09 -2.90
C ASN A 6 -10.19 -5.60 -1.64
N ILE A 7 -10.54 -5.05 -0.48
CA ILE A 7 -9.86 -5.33 0.79
C ILE A 7 -10.82 -6.08 1.71
N ILE A 8 -10.36 -7.21 2.27
CA ILE A 8 -11.07 -7.96 3.31
C ILE A 8 -10.20 -7.94 4.56
N ILE A 9 -10.71 -7.40 5.66
CA ILE A 9 -10.02 -7.32 6.94
C ILE A 9 -10.77 -8.18 7.96
N VAL A 10 -10.09 -9.18 8.49
CA VAL A 10 -10.60 -10.02 9.58
C VAL A 10 -9.72 -9.81 10.81
N ARG A 11 -10.34 -9.43 11.93
CA ARG A 11 -9.64 -9.34 13.22
C ARG A 11 -9.40 -10.76 13.75
N THR A 12 -8.17 -11.03 14.19
CA THR A 12 -7.78 -12.31 14.78
C THR A 12 -7.22 -12.09 16.18
N VAL A 13 -7.51 -13.03 17.09
CA VAL A 13 -7.00 -13.03 18.47
C VAL A 13 -5.64 -13.72 18.60
N GLU A 14 -5.30 -14.62 17.67
CA GLU A 14 -4.09 -15.47 17.67
C GLU A 14 -3.22 -15.16 16.44
N GLY A 15 -2.76 -13.90 16.34
CA GLY A 15 -2.02 -13.42 15.16
C GLY A 15 -0.73 -14.19 14.87
N GLU A 16 0.09 -14.43 15.90
CA GLU A 16 1.37 -15.15 15.76
C GLU A 16 1.16 -16.64 15.43
N GLY A 17 0.19 -17.30 16.07
CA GLY A 17 -0.15 -18.69 15.78
C GLY A 17 -0.63 -18.87 14.34
N LEU A 18 -1.54 -17.98 13.88
CA LEU A 18 -2.02 -17.98 12.50
C LEU A 18 -0.88 -17.73 11.50
N LYS A 19 -0.01 -16.74 11.78
CA LYS A 19 1.16 -16.45 10.96
C LYS A 19 2.07 -17.66 10.84
N LYS A 20 2.35 -18.35 11.94
CA LYS A 20 3.19 -19.56 11.96
C LYS A 20 2.59 -20.66 11.08
N ILE A 21 1.32 -21.01 11.30
CA ILE A 21 0.66 -22.08 10.54
C ILE A 21 0.66 -21.76 9.04
N LEU A 22 0.29 -20.53 8.65
CA LEU A 22 0.27 -20.14 7.24
C LEU A 22 1.67 -20.12 6.63
N SER A 23 2.69 -19.69 7.39
CA SER A 23 4.08 -19.71 6.94
C SER A 23 4.59 -21.14 6.72
N ASP A 24 4.23 -22.08 7.62
CA ASP A 24 4.63 -23.48 7.51
C ASP A 24 3.96 -24.18 6.33
N VAL A 25 2.70 -23.83 6.02
CA VAL A 25 1.91 -24.46 4.96
C VAL A 25 2.17 -23.86 3.57
N LEU A 26 2.29 -22.54 3.47
CA LEU A 26 2.40 -21.82 2.18
C LEU A 26 3.82 -21.34 1.87
N GLY A 27 4.69 -21.28 2.88
CA GLY A 27 5.97 -20.59 2.80
C GLY A 27 5.84 -19.07 2.89
N VAL A 28 6.97 -18.39 3.07
CA VAL A 28 7.06 -16.93 3.05
C VAL A 28 7.65 -16.49 1.73
N LYS A 29 6.88 -15.75 0.91
CA LYS A 29 7.36 -15.23 -0.38
C LYS A 29 8.44 -14.17 -0.21
N VAL A 30 8.19 -13.17 0.65
CA VAL A 30 9.10 -12.05 0.93
C VAL A 30 8.69 -11.38 2.24
N ILE A 31 9.65 -10.75 2.92
CA ILE A 31 9.41 -9.93 4.11
C ILE A 31 9.58 -8.47 3.72
N VAL A 32 8.54 -7.66 3.97
CA VAL A 32 8.60 -6.19 3.81
C VAL A 32 8.75 -5.57 5.19
N ASP A 33 9.95 -5.09 5.50
CA ASP A 33 10.24 -4.38 6.75
C ASP A 33 10.13 -2.86 6.52
N LYS A 34 9.29 -2.18 7.31
CA LYS A 34 9.01 -0.75 7.11
C LYS A 34 8.57 -0.03 8.37
N LYS A 35 8.83 1.27 8.40
CA LYS A 35 8.26 2.23 9.34
C LYS A 35 7.23 3.10 8.61
N ARG A 36 6.01 3.18 9.13
CA ARG A 36 4.88 3.91 8.52
C ARG A 36 4.37 5.00 9.43
N GLU A 37 4.27 6.21 8.90
CA GLU A 37 3.49 7.30 9.49
C GLU A 37 2.16 7.42 8.75
N ILE A 38 1.06 7.58 9.50
CA ILE A 38 -0.29 7.63 8.92
C ILE A 38 -0.92 8.98 9.25
N TYR A 39 -1.25 9.73 8.21
CA TYR A 39 -2.00 10.97 8.28
C TYR A 39 -3.39 10.77 7.68
N ARG A 40 -4.37 11.55 8.14
CA ARG A 40 -5.72 11.58 7.58
C ARG A 40 -6.03 12.99 7.13
N TYR A 41 -6.32 13.16 5.85
CA TYR A 41 -6.68 14.44 5.26
C TYR A 41 -7.92 14.28 4.39
N ARG A 42 -9.03 14.88 4.84
CA ARG A 42 -10.30 14.94 4.08
C ARG A 42 -10.77 13.58 3.52
N GLY A 43 -10.69 12.53 4.34
CA GLY A 43 -11.11 11.18 3.95
C GLY A 43 -10.05 10.34 3.21
N VAL A 44 -8.92 10.94 2.85
CA VAL A 44 -7.74 10.20 2.35
C VAL A 44 -6.83 9.87 3.52
N GLN A 45 -6.42 8.61 3.59
CA GLN A 45 -5.35 8.14 4.44
C GLN A 45 -4.04 8.27 3.65
N ILE A 46 -3.12 9.08 4.16
CA ILE A 46 -1.81 9.32 3.56
C ILE A 46 -0.79 8.55 4.37
N HIS A 47 -0.05 7.66 3.73
CA HIS A 47 1.01 6.90 4.39
C HIS A 47 2.36 7.45 3.93
N LEU A 48 3.24 7.73 4.88
CA LEU A 48 4.65 7.98 4.62
C LEU A 48 5.43 6.77 5.11
N ASP A 49 6.00 6.03 4.17
CA ASP A 49 6.66 4.75 4.43
C ASP A 49 8.15 4.88 4.21
N GLU A 50 8.95 4.49 5.22
CA GLU A 50 10.36 4.17 5.07
C GLU A 50 10.49 2.65 5.02
N VAL A 51 10.77 2.13 3.83
CA VAL A 51 10.84 0.70 3.55
C VAL A 51 12.29 0.28 3.44
N LYS A 52 12.69 -0.69 4.27
CA LYS A 52 14.05 -1.23 4.26
C LYS A 52 14.39 -1.74 2.86
N ASP A 53 15.59 -1.40 2.40
CA ASP A 53 16.14 -1.75 1.08
C ASP A 53 15.40 -1.15 -0.15
N LEU A 54 14.33 -0.38 0.03
CA LEU A 54 13.62 0.31 -1.06
C LEU A 54 13.60 1.84 -0.95
N GLY A 55 13.80 2.40 0.26
CA GLY A 55 13.80 3.85 0.48
C GLY A 55 12.44 4.37 0.97
N THR A 56 12.11 5.62 0.64
CA THR A 56 10.91 6.30 1.14
C THR A 56 9.82 6.40 0.09
N PHE A 57 8.57 6.28 0.53
CA PHE A 57 7.39 6.30 -0.34
C PHE A 57 6.24 7.08 0.30
N ILE A 58 5.37 7.61 -0.55
CA ILE A 58 4.08 8.17 -0.17
C ILE A 58 2.96 7.37 -0.85
N GLU A 59 1.93 7.00 -0.08
CA GLU A 59 0.76 6.28 -0.57
C GLU A 59 -0.53 7.01 -0.18
N PHE A 60 -1.49 7.07 -1.11
CA PHE A 60 -2.83 7.61 -0.85
C PHE A 60 -3.88 6.52 -0.95
N GLU A 61 -4.60 6.31 0.13
CA GLU A 61 -5.73 5.38 0.19
C GLU A 61 -7.01 6.15 0.52
N MET A 62 -8.07 5.88 -0.25
CA MET A 62 -9.39 6.44 0.01
C MET A 62 -10.40 5.32 -0.11
N GLU A 63 -11.14 5.07 0.97
CA GLU A 63 -12.31 4.20 0.92
C GLU A 63 -13.45 4.95 0.25
N VAL A 64 -14.09 4.30 -0.73
CA VAL A 64 -15.20 4.87 -1.47
C VAL A 64 -16.37 3.90 -1.50
N PRO A 65 -17.62 4.38 -1.45
CA PRO A 65 -18.78 3.55 -1.73
C PRO A 65 -18.69 2.93 -3.13
N ARG A 66 -19.25 1.73 -3.27
CA ARG A 66 -19.35 1.06 -4.58
C ARG A 66 -20.06 1.97 -5.58
N GLY A 67 -19.48 2.11 -6.77
CA GLY A 67 -19.98 3.00 -7.83
C GLY A 67 -19.42 4.43 -7.80
N SER A 68 -18.67 4.80 -6.75
CA SER A 68 -18.04 6.13 -6.62
C SER A 68 -16.53 6.12 -6.93
N GLU A 69 -16.02 5.07 -7.58
CA GLU A 69 -14.58 4.85 -7.79
C GLU A 69 -13.95 5.93 -8.67
N ASN A 70 -14.69 6.46 -9.64
CA ASN A 70 -14.22 7.53 -10.52
C ASN A 70 -14.10 8.88 -9.78
N GLU A 71 -14.95 9.14 -8.79
CA GLU A 71 -14.86 10.33 -7.94
C GLU A 71 -13.64 10.25 -7.03
N GLY A 72 -13.45 9.12 -6.34
CA GLY A 72 -12.26 8.87 -5.54
C GLY A 72 -10.97 8.99 -6.36
N ARG A 73 -10.95 8.41 -7.57
CA ARG A 73 -9.78 8.55 -8.47
C ARG A 73 -9.48 9.99 -8.82
N ARG A 74 -10.50 10.80 -9.17
CA ARG A 74 -10.31 12.22 -9.48
C ARG A 74 -9.76 12.98 -8.27
N TYR A 75 -10.33 12.74 -7.09
CA TYR A 75 -9.87 13.36 -5.86
C TYR A 75 -8.40 13.04 -5.54
N LEU A 76 -7.99 11.78 -5.69
CA LEU A 76 -6.60 11.38 -5.49
C LEU A 76 -5.65 12.00 -6.52
N VAL A 77 -6.07 12.13 -7.78
CA VAL A 77 -5.27 12.81 -8.82
C VAL A 77 -5.12 14.30 -8.51
N ASP A 78 -6.16 14.96 -8.00
CA ASP A 78 -6.08 16.36 -7.61
C ASP A 78 -5.18 16.54 -6.39
N LEU A 79 -5.24 15.66 -5.40
CA LEU A 79 -4.32 15.66 -4.25
C LEU A 79 -2.86 15.42 -4.67
N MET A 80 -2.60 14.54 -5.64
CA MET A 80 -1.26 14.38 -6.22
C MET A 80 -0.75 15.71 -6.79
N ARG A 81 -1.59 16.45 -7.52
CA ARG A 81 -1.22 17.75 -8.09
C ARG A 81 -0.95 18.80 -7.02
N GLU A 82 -1.76 18.83 -5.95
CA GLU A 82 -1.55 19.74 -4.80
C GLU A 82 -0.20 19.50 -4.11
N LEU A 83 0.27 18.26 -4.10
CA LEU A 83 1.55 17.86 -3.50
C LEU A 83 2.69 17.75 -4.52
N GLU A 84 2.49 18.25 -5.74
CA GLU A 84 3.47 18.25 -6.82
C GLU A 84 4.01 16.85 -7.20
N ILE A 85 3.18 15.81 -7.01
CA ILE A 85 3.49 14.43 -7.41
C ILE A 85 3.06 14.23 -8.85
N GLU A 86 4.03 13.99 -9.73
CA GLU A 86 3.78 13.77 -11.15
C GLU A 86 3.53 12.29 -11.46
N TYR A 87 2.98 12.01 -12.64
CA TYR A 87 2.78 10.63 -13.11
C TYR A 87 4.08 9.83 -13.23
N LYS A 88 5.22 10.50 -13.47
CA LYS A 88 6.55 9.87 -13.56
C LYS A 88 7.06 9.38 -12.21
N ASP A 89 6.56 9.95 -11.11
CA ASP A 89 6.94 9.59 -9.74
C ASP A 89 6.15 8.37 -9.24
N LEU A 90 5.13 7.94 -9.99
CA LEU A 90 4.33 6.78 -9.64
C LEU A 90 5.12 5.49 -9.81
N VAL A 91 5.18 4.73 -8.73
CA VAL A 91 5.78 3.40 -8.71
C VAL A 91 4.73 2.35 -9.04
N SER A 92 5.07 1.44 -9.96
CA SER A 92 4.22 0.31 -10.33
C SER A 92 4.56 -0.93 -9.52
N GLY A 93 3.54 -1.60 -8.99
CA GLY A 93 3.71 -2.83 -8.19
C GLY A 93 3.68 -2.55 -6.69
N SER A 94 3.61 -3.61 -5.91
CA SER A 94 3.68 -3.54 -4.45
C SER A 94 5.13 -3.56 -3.96
N TYR A 95 5.38 -3.21 -2.69
CA TYR A 95 6.72 -3.37 -2.09
C TYR A 95 7.25 -4.81 -2.20
N SER A 96 6.38 -5.81 -2.11
CA SER A 96 6.79 -7.22 -2.31
C SER A 96 7.25 -7.51 -3.73
N ASP A 97 6.66 -6.87 -4.74
CA ASP A 97 7.08 -7.04 -6.14
C ASP A 97 8.41 -6.35 -6.41
N LEU A 98 8.61 -5.17 -5.79
CA LEU A 98 9.85 -4.40 -5.90
C LEU A 98 11.02 -5.11 -5.22
N LEU A 99 10.82 -5.64 -4.00
CA LEU A 99 11.83 -6.45 -3.31
C LEU A 99 12.09 -7.75 -4.08
N GLY A 100 11.04 -8.44 -4.53
CA GLY A 100 11.19 -9.68 -5.30
C GLY A 100 11.99 -9.51 -6.59
N SER A 101 11.80 -8.39 -7.29
CA SER A 101 12.58 -8.06 -8.50
C SER A 101 14.05 -7.73 -8.20
N LYS A 102 14.31 -7.07 -7.07
CA LYS A 102 15.67 -6.65 -6.67
C LYS A 102 16.58 -7.81 -6.24
N PHE A 103 16.00 -8.93 -5.82
CA PHE A 103 16.74 -10.15 -5.42
C PHE A 103 16.72 -11.26 -6.49
N ALA A 104 16.17 -10.97 -7.68
CA ALA A 104 16.16 -11.89 -8.82
C ALA A 104 17.35 -11.68 -9.78
N ASP A 105 18.21 -10.69 -9.50
CA ASP A 105 19.47 -10.41 -10.20
C ASP A 105 20.69 -10.95 -9.43
#